data_AF-Q1IUY9-F1
#
_entry.id   AF-Q1IUY9-F1
#
_cell.length_a   1.000
_cell.length_b   1.000
_cell.length_c   1.000
_cell.angle_alpha   90.00
_cell.angle_beta   90.00
_cell.angle_gamma   90.00
#
_symmetry.space_group_name_H-M   'P 1'
#
loop_
_entity.id
_entity.type
_entity.pdbx_description
1 polymer ?
#
loop_
_entity_poly.entity_id
_entity_poly.type
_entity_poly.pdbx_seq_one_letter_code
_entity_poly.pdbx_strand_id
1 'polypeptide(L)'
;MSSQPAQPSMTEKAIQGETIAQMRTLAHDLSNSIETVMQASYLLAQATLDDTNKRWVELIDKASRDAARINREIRDILRAHS
;
A
#
# COMPACT_ATOMS: atom_id res chain seq x y z
N MET A 1 26.40 -26.01 24.96
CA MET A 1 26.57 -25.95 23.50
C MET A 1 25.63 -24.86 23.00
N SER A 2 26.15 -23.67 22.70
CA SER A 2 25.36 -22.56 22.19
C SER A 2 25.31 -22.64 20.67
N SER A 3 24.15 -22.98 20.12
CA SER A 3 23.94 -23.04 18.68
C SER A 3 23.95 -21.62 18.10
N GLN A 4 24.96 -21.32 17.31
CA GLN A 4 25.05 -20.06 16.57
C GLN A 4 23.98 -20.05 15.47
N PRO A 5 23.22 -18.96 15.26
CA PRO A 5 22.23 -18.91 14.19
C PRO A 5 22.93 -19.02 12.83
N ALA A 6 22.44 -19.91 11.98
CA ALA A 6 22.95 -20.08 10.62
C ALA A 6 22.77 -18.76 9.84
N GLN A 7 23.87 -18.22 9.31
CA GLN A 7 23.79 -17.05 8.43
C GLN A 7 23.15 -17.45 7.10
N PRO A 8 22.24 -16.62 6.55
CA PRO A 8 21.60 -16.90 5.28
C PRO A 8 22.63 -16.95 4.15
N SER A 9 22.44 -17.91 3.24
CA SER A 9 23.26 -18.13 2.06
C SER A 9 23.18 -16.95 1.08
N MET A 10 24.19 -16.81 0.21
CA MET A 10 24.21 -15.78 -0.83
C MET A 10 22.97 -15.84 -1.74
N THR A 11 22.46 -17.05 -2.01
CA THR A 11 21.26 -17.28 -2.80
C THR A 11 20.00 -16.81 -2.07
N GLU A 12 19.87 -17.07 -0.76
CA GLU A 12 18.74 -16.58 0.05
C GLU A 12 18.71 -15.05 0.11
N LYS A 13 19.87 -14.40 0.27
CA LYS A 13 19.97 -12.93 0.24
C LYS A 13 19.56 -12.36 -1.12
N ALA A 14 19.92 -13.01 -2.22
CA ALA A 14 19.53 -12.58 -3.56
C ALA A 14 18.01 -12.69 -3.78
N ILE A 15 17.41 -13.82 -3.39
CA ILE A 15 15.95 -14.04 -3.46
C ILE A 15 15.21 -13.00 -2.59
N GLN A 16 15.72 -12.72 -1.39
CA GLN A 16 15.15 -11.70 -0.51
C GLN A 16 15.23 -10.31 -1.14
N GLY A 17 16.36 -9.94 -1.74
CA GLY A 17 16.52 -8.66 -2.43
C GLY A 17 15.56 -8.49 -3.63
N GLU A 18 15.40 -9.54 -4.44
CA GLU A 18 14.46 -9.56 -5.56
C GLU A 18 13.00 -9.42 -5.08
N THR A 19 12.63 -10.16 -4.03
CA THR A 19 11.30 -10.10 -3.43
C THR A 19 10.99 -8.68 -2.92
N ILE A 20 11.95 -8.04 -2.22
CA ILE A 20 11.81 -6.66 -1.74
C ILE A 20 11.67 -5.68 -2.91
N ALA A 21 12.38 -5.88 -4.02
CA ALA A 21 12.23 -5.06 -5.21
C ALA A 21 10.83 -5.19 -5.82
N GLN A 22 10.32 -6.41 -5.98
CA GLN A 22 8.96 -6.65 -6.51
C GLN A 22 7.88 -6.04 -5.60
N MET A 23 8.01 -6.20 -4.29
CA MET A 23 7.07 -5.60 -3.32
C MET A 23 7.08 -4.07 -3.37
N ARG A 24 8.23 -3.43 -3.64
CA ARG A 24 8.29 -1.97 -3.83
C ARG A 24 7.54 -1.53 -5.08
N THR A 25 7.66 -2.27 -6.18
CA THR A 25 6.91 -2.00 -7.42
C THR A 25 5.40 -2.11 -7.16
N LEU A 26 4.96 -3.20 -6.53
CA LEU A 26 3.54 -3.38 -6.18
C LEU A 26 3.01 -2.29 -5.24
N ALA A 27 3.79 -1.88 -4.23
CA ALA A 27 3.40 -0.81 -3.32
C ALA A 27 3.30 0.56 -4.02
N HIS A 28 4.16 0.81 -5.02
CA HIS A 28 4.05 1.99 -5.87
C HIS A 28 2.76 1.97 -6.71
N ASP A 29 2.51 0.86 -7.40
CA ASP A 29 1.34 0.71 -8.28
C ASP A 29 0.02 0.76 -7.50
N LEU A 30 0.00 0.17 -6.30
CA LEU A 30 -1.10 0.32 -5.35
C LEU A 30 -1.31 1.78 -4.95
N SER A 31 -0.23 2.53 -4.75
CA SER A 31 -0.32 3.97 -4.44
C SER A 31 -1.00 4.75 -5.57
N ASN A 32 -0.69 4.45 -6.83
CA ASN A 32 -1.30 5.08 -7.99
C ASN A 32 -2.79 4.73 -8.12
N SER A 33 -3.14 3.48 -7.82
CA SER A 33 -4.53 3.02 -7.84
C SER A 33 -5.35 3.71 -6.74
N ILE A 34 -4.82 3.81 -5.52
CA ILE A 34 -5.49 4.51 -4.41
C ILE A 34 -5.69 5.99 -4.73
N GLU A 35 -4.67 6.66 -5.28
CA GLU A 35 -4.75 8.06 -5.70
C GLU A 35 -5.87 8.27 -6.73
N THR A 36 -5.99 7.36 -7.71
CA THR A 36 -7.07 7.39 -8.70
C THR A 36 -8.45 7.29 -8.04
N VAL A 37 -8.62 6.40 -7.05
CA VAL A 37 -9.90 6.27 -6.32
C VAL A 37 -10.19 7.52 -5.48
N MET A 38 -9.18 8.11 -4.84
CA MET A 38 -9.33 9.36 -4.09
C MET A 38 -9.79 10.50 -5.00
N GLN A 39 -9.18 10.64 -6.17
CA GLN A 39 -9.57 11.65 -7.17
C GLN A 39 -10.99 11.41 -7.70
N ALA A 40 -11.34 10.16 -7.99
CA ALA A 40 -12.69 9.81 -8.43
C ALA A 40 -13.74 10.12 -7.36
N SER A 41 -13.46 9.79 -6.10
CA SER A 41 -14.34 10.11 -4.96
C SER A 41 -14.50 11.63 -4.80
N TYR A 42 -13.41 12.39 -4.92
CA TYR A 42 -13.43 13.85 -4.87
C TYR A 42 -14.26 14.49 -5.99
N LEU A 43 -14.14 13.97 -7.22
CA LEU A 43 -14.94 14.44 -8.35
C LEU A 43 -16.42 14.08 -8.16
N LEU A 44 -16.73 12.87 -7.70
CA LEU A 44 -18.10 12.42 -7.46
C LEU A 44 -18.77 13.23 -6.33
N ALA A 45 -18.02 13.63 -5.30
CA ALA A 45 -18.51 14.47 -4.22
C ALA A 45 -18.99 15.86 -4.67
N GLN A 46 -18.58 16.33 -5.86
CA GLN A 46 -19.01 17.60 -6.43
C GLN A 46 -20.33 17.51 -7.21
N ALA A 47 -20.83 16.31 -7.47
CA ALA A 47 -22.12 16.11 -8.12
C ALA A 47 -23.29 16.40 -7.17
N THR A 48 -24.45 16.74 -7.72
CA THR A 48 -25.70 16.80 -6.95
C THR A 48 -26.14 15.38 -6.64
N LEU A 49 -25.92 14.94 -5.40
CA LEU A 49 -26.25 13.61 -4.90
C LEU A 49 -27.37 13.67 -3.87
N ASP A 50 -28.23 12.65 -3.83
CA ASP A 50 -29.10 12.41 -2.68
C ASP A 50 -28.29 11.95 -1.46
N ASP A 51 -28.93 11.92 -0.29
CA ASP A 51 -28.24 11.62 0.97
C ASP A 51 -27.71 10.19 1.05
N THR A 52 -28.34 9.23 0.37
CA THR A 52 -27.84 7.85 0.29
C THR A 52 -26.53 7.81 -0.51
N ASN A 53 -26.52 8.47 -1.66
CA ASN A 53 -25.36 8.53 -2.55
C ASN A 53 -24.19 9.31 -1.93
N LYS A 54 -24.45 10.38 -1.17
CA LYS A 54 -23.41 11.06 -0.38
C LYS A 54 -22.70 10.12 0.60
N ARG A 55 -23.46 9.28 1.29
CA ARG A 55 -22.89 8.32 2.27
C ARG A 55 -21.98 7.28 1.63
N TRP A 56 -22.30 6.85 0.41
CA TRP A 56 -21.41 5.98 -0.37
C TRP A 56 -20.10 6.69 -0.74
N VAL A 57 -20.16 7.95 -1.16
CA VAL A 57 -18.97 8.76 -1.46
C VAL A 57 -18.07 8.91 -0.24
N GLU A 58 -18.65 9.24 0.92
CA GLU A 58 -17.91 9.35 2.19
C GLU A 58 -17.24 8.03 2.57
N LEU A 59 -17.93 6.89 2.38
CA LEU A 59 -17.37 5.57 2.66
C LEU A 59 -16.19 5.24 1.73
N ILE A 60 -16.30 5.57 0.45
CA ILE A 60 -15.23 5.38 -0.54
C ILE A 60 -14.02 6.26 -0.22
N ASP A 61 -14.22 7.55 0.09
CA ASP A 61 -13.15 8.47 0.48
C ASP A 61 -12.42 7.94 1.73
N LYS A 62 -13.18 7.55 2.76
CA LYS A 62 -12.62 6.96 3.98
C LYS A 62 -11.79 5.71 3.68
N ALA A 63 -12.34 4.75 2.93
CA ALA A 63 -11.64 3.52 2.58
C ALA A 63 -10.35 3.78 1.80
N SER A 64 -10.37 4.76 0.89
CA SER A 64 -9.20 5.15 0.09
C SER A 64 -8.10 5.76 0.94
N ARG A 65 -8.46 6.62 1.91
CA ARG A 65 -7.50 7.19 2.88
C ARG A 65 -6.90 6.13 3.79
N ASP A 66 -7.72 5.19 4.26
CA ASP A 66 -7.26 4.07 5.08
C ASP A 66 -6.29 3.18 4.30
N ALA A 67 -6.61 2.86 3.04
CA ALA A 67 -5.71 2.13 2.14
C ALA A 67 -4.41 2.90 1.89
N ALA A 68 -4.46 4.22 1.69
CA ALA A 68 -3.28 5.06 1.51
C ALA A 68 -2.36 5.01 2.74
N ARG A 69 -2.93 5.02 3.95
CA ARG A 69 -2.18 4.88 5.21
C ARG A 69 -1.51 3.51 5.29
N ILE A 70 -2.26 2.43 5.06
CA ILE A 70 -1.71 1.06 5.07
C ILE A 70 -0.57 0.92 4.05
N ASN A 71 -0.73 1.44 2.84
CA ASN A 71 0.30 1.38 1.81
C ASN A 71 1.55 2.23 2.15
N ARG A 72 1.40 3.30 2.94
CA ARG A 72 2.56 4.01 3.51
C ARG A 72 3.32 3.14 4.51
N GLU A 73 2.61 2.50 5.43
CA GLU A 73 3.21 1.58 6.42
C GLU A 73 3.95 0.42 5.73
N ILE A 74 3.39 -0.16 4.67
CA ILE A 74 4.08 -1.18 3.85
C ILE A 74 5.39 -0.64 3.28
N ARG A 75 5.36 0.57 2.70
CA ARG A 75 6.57 1.20 2.12
C ARG A 75 7.63 1.49 3.18
N ASP A 76 7.23 1.89 4.38
CA ASP A 76 8.15 2.15 5.48
C ASP A 76 8.83 0.85 5.96
N ILE A 77 8.07 -0.25 6.06
CA ILE A 77 8.63 -1.58 6.34
C ILE A 77 9.62 -2.00 5.25
N LEU A 78 9.26 -1.86 3.98
CA LEU A 78 10.13 -2.22 2.86
C LEU A 78 11.43 -1.39 2.82
N ARG A 79 11.37 -0.11 3.22
CA ARG A 79 12.55 0.76 3.36
C ARG A 79 13.44 0.39 4.54
N ALA A 80 12.88 -0.12 5.63
CA ALA A 80 13.66 -0.57 6.77
C ALA A 80 14.42 -1.89 6.50
N HIS A 81 14.00 -2.65 5.48
CA HIS A 81 14.58 -3.94 5.09
C HIS A 81 15.46 -3.87 3.84
N SER A 82 15.67 -2.67 3.27
CA SER A 82 16.55 -2.44 2.12
C SER A 82 17.99 -2.20 2.51
#